data_AF-A0A179IRN5-F1
#
_entry.id   AF-A0A179IRN5-F1
#
_cell.length_a   1.000
_cell.length_b   1.000
_cell.length_c   1.000
_cell.angle_alpha   90.00
_cell.angle_beta   90.00
_cell.angle_gamma   90.00
#
_symmetry.space_group_name_H-M   'P 1'
#
loop_
_entity.id
_entity.type
_entity.pdbx_description
1 polymer ?
#
loop_
_entity_poly.entity_id
_entity_poly.type
_entity_poly.pdbx_seq_one_letter_code
_entity_poly.pdbx_strand_id
1 'polypeptide(L)'
;MNTYYDRATRNKSVGSFTDQPTLWEMTEKALEILSKNDHGFFLMVEGGLIDKQLHPHDWERAAYDTIEFDKAIEVAKRFAERRGDTLIIVTADHSHSNSITGTYWEGDGRSGREAVRLYAEAGFPTYTHGQSGRFPIEFPDTPEVERKLAVHFGNHPDFYNDYHFPEEPTSPTIRTSDGKTVANPNRLKNPDDPNKGRFFNPGTIASDLGVHTADDVTLMAYGPGAQYFKGTMNNTDVFIAMARAGGFDLLGRAGSPKTPSVGGAR
;
A
#
# COMPACT_ATOMS: atom_id res chain seq x y z
N MET A 1 7.47 -0.07 -13.44
CA MET A 1 7.36 -0.28 -11.98
C MET A 1 6.63 -1.59 -11.79
N ASN A 2 7.14 -2.48 -10.94
CA ASN A 2 6.59 -3.82 -10.75
C ASN A 2 6.46 -4.10 -9.24
N THR A 3 5.33 -4.66 -8.83
CA THR A 3 5.05 -5.03 -7.44
C THR A 3 5.59 -6.41 -7.12
N TYR A 4 5.48 -6.87 -5.86
CA TYR A 4 5.82 -8.25 -5.51
C TYR A 4 5.14 -9.28 -6.44
N TYR A 5 3.84 -9.11 -6.72
CA TYR A 5 3.11 -10.02 -7.61
C TYR A 5 3.79 -10.12 -8.98
N ASP A 6 4.06 -8.98 -9.59
CA ASP A 6 4.68 -8.92 -10.92
C ASP A 6 6.05 -9.63 -10.95
N ARG A 7 6.87 -9.41 -9.92
CA ARG A 7 8.18 -10.07 -9.75
C ARG A 7 8.06 -11.58 -9.53
N ALA A 8 7.13 -12.00 -8.68
CA ALA A 8 6.90 -13.40 -8.34
C ALA A 8 6.38 -14.20 -9.55
N THR A 9 5.50 -13.61 -10.36
CA THR A 9 4.99 -14.26 -11.58
C THR A 9 5.88 -14.05 -12.80
N ARG A 10 6.93 -13.22 -12.69
CA ARG A 10 7.83 -12.86 -13.80
C ARG A 10 7.07 -12.39 -15.05
N ASN A 11 6.06 -11.56 -14.86
CA ASN A 11 5.32 -11.02 -16.00
C ASN A 11 6.18 -10.01 -16.79
N LYS A 12 5.68 -9.57 -17.94
CA LYS A 12 6.43 -8.68 -18.84
C LYS A 12 6.88 -7.36 -18.21
N SER A 13 6.17 -6.87 -17.18
CA SER A 13 6.51 -5.61 -16.49
C SER A 13 7.84 -5.68 -15.72
N VAL A 14 8.36 -6.89 -15.46
CA VAL A 14 9.66 -7.10 -14.81
C VAL A 14 10.82 -6.82 -15.76
N GLY A 15 10.62 -7.03 -17.07
CA GLY A 15 11.66 -6.85 -18.07
C GLY A 15 12.91 -7.70 -17.80
N SER A 16 14.10 -7.12 -17.96
CA SER A 16 15.38 -7.81 -17.75
C SER A 16 15.84 -7.88 -16.28
N PHE A 17 15.12 -7.23 -15.36
CA PHE A 17 15.52 -7.12 -13.96
C PHE A 17 14.81 -8.18 -13.11
N THR A 18 15.18 -9.45 -13.29
CA THR A 18 14.47 -10.59 -12.69
C THR A 18 14.91 -10.94 -11.26
N ASP A 19 15.96 -10.29 -10.76
CA ASP A 19 16.57 -10.56 -9.44
C ASP A 19 16.57 -9.29 -8.58
N GLN A 20 15.36 -8.74 -8.37
CA GLN A 20 15.17 -7.55 -7.54
C GLN A 20 14.89 -7.97 -6.10
N PRO A 21 15.56 -7.36 -5.10
CA PRO A 21 15.28 -7.65 -3.70
C PRO A 21 13.88 -7.15 -3.35
N THR A 22 13.27 -7.84 -2.41
CA THR A 22 12.01 -7.42 -1.78
C THR A 22 12.25 -6.31 -0.76
N LEU A 23 11.21 -5.56 -0.42
CA LEU A 23 11.31 -4.46 0.53
C LEU A 23 11.76 -4.95 1.91
N TRP A 24 11.31 -6.14 2.33
CA TRP A 24 11.74 -6.73 3.59
C TRP A 24 13.21 -7.17 3.55
N GLU A 25 13.73 -7.71 2.44
CA GLU A 25 15.16 -8.04 2.30
C GLU A 25 16.04 -6.79 2.33
N MET A 26 15.62 -5.71 1.68
CA MET A 26 16.30 -4.42 1.75
C MET A 26 16.31 -3.87 3.18
N THR A 27 15.17 -3.98 3.88
CA THR A 27 15.04 -3.57 5.29
C THR A 27 15.95 -4.38 6.20
N GLU A 28 16.01 -5.70 6.03
CA GLU A 28 16.92 -6.56 6.78
C GLU A 28 18.37 -6.17 6.56
N LYS A 29 18.76 -5.93 5.31
CA LYS A 29 20.13 -5.56 5.00
C LYS A 29 20.50 -4.19 5.57
N ALA A 30 19.58 -3.22 5.52
CA ALA A 30 19.76 -1.91 6.13
C ALA A 30 19.95 -2.03 7.65
N LEU A 31 19.10 -2.79 8.34
CA LEU A 31 19.20 -3.02 9.78
C LEU A 31 20.51 -3.74 10.15
N GLU A 32 20.94 -4.75 9.38
CA GLU A 32 22.23 -5.44 9.58
C GLU A 32 23.41 -4.47 9.55
N ILE A 33 23.41 -3.50 8.63
CA ILE A 33 24.50 -2.53 8.49
C ILE A 33 24.40 -1.44 9.55
N LEU A 34 23.24 -0.80 9.68
CA LEU A 34 23.04 0.37 10.55
C LEU A 34 23.15 0.02 12.04
N SER A 35 22.77 -1.20 12.43
CA SER A 35 22.85 -1.67 13.82
C SER A 35 24.27 -1.77 14.39
N LYS A 36 25.30 -1.68 13.53
CA LYS A 36 26.72 -1.68 13.93
C LYS A 36 27.19 -0.34 14.51
N ASN A 37 26.39 0.73 14.39
CA ASN A 37 26.70 2.01 15.00
C ASN A 37 26.27 2.04 16.48
N ASP A 38 27.23 2.16 17.38
CA ASP A 38 26.98 2.24 18.83
C ASP A 38 26.22 3.51 19.25
N HIS A 39 26.16 4.51 18.38
CA HIS A 39 25.36 5.73 18.61
C HIS A 39 23.91 5.63 18.09
N GLY A 40 23.49 4.44 17.63
CA GLY A 40 22.17 4.22 17.05
C GLY A 40 22.06 4.68 15.59
N PHE A 41 20.84 4.66 15.07
CA PHE A 41 20.56 5.00 13.68
C PHE A 41 19.14 5.55 13.49
N PHE A 42 18.94 6.20 12.35
CA PHE A 42 17.63 6.50 11.79
C PHE A 42 17.48 5.72 10.48
N LEU A 43 16.33 5.10 10.27
CA LEU A 43 16.00 4.38 9.04
C LEU A 43 14.57 4.75 8.62
N MET A 44 14.43 5.12 7.34
CA MET A 44 13.14 5.30 6.68
C MET A 44 13.00 4.21 5.62
N VAL A 45 11.86 3.52 5.63
CA VAL A 45 11.50 2.45 4.69
C VAL A 45 10.16 2.85 4.06
N GLU A 46 10.10 2.82 2.72
CA GLU A 46 8.94 3.31 1.96
C GLU A 46 8.35 2.20 1.07
N GLY A 47 7.06 1.92 1.26
CA GLY A 47 6.24 1.14 0.32
C GLY A 47 5.74 2.01 -0.83
N GLY A 48 6.66 2.47 -1.69
CA GLY A 48 6.37 3.55 -2.63
C GLY A 48 5.46 3.17 -3.82
N LEU A 49 5.25 1.87 -4.10
CA LEU A 49 4.38 1.48 -5.21
C LEU A 49 2.91 1.45 -4.81
N ILE A 50 2.57 1.48 -3.52
CA ILE A 50 1.17 1.66 -3.06
C ILE A 50 0.56 2.88 -3.77
N ASP A 51 1.21 4.03 -3.66
CA ASP A 51 0.81 5.26 -4.35
C ASP A 51 0.81 5.11 -5.89
N LYS A 52 1.90 4.58 -6.43
CA LYS A 52 2.10 4.48 -7.88
C LYS A 52 1.08 3.57 -8.56
N GLN A 53 0.52 2.60 -7.85
CA GLN A 53 -0.54 1.70 -8.35
C GLN A 53 -1.95 2.22 -8.06
N LEU A 54 -2.16 3.02 -7.02
CA LEU A 54 -3.45 3.67 -6.77
C LEU A 54 -3.76 4.77 -7.79
N HIS A 55 -2.75 5.50 -8.27
CA HIS A 55 -2.92 6.49 -9.35
C HIS A 55 -3.56 5.95 -10.64
N PRO A 56 -3.13 4.79 -11.21
CA PRO A 56 -3.82 4.17 -12.34
C PRO A 56 -5.10 3.39 -11.94
N HIS A 57 -5.47 3.40 -10.65
CA HIS A 57 -6.56 2.64 -10.05
C HIS A 57 -6.36 1.11 -10.12
N ASP A 58 -5.13 0.64 -9.98
CA ASP A 58 -4.76 -0.76 -9.84
C ASP A 58 -4.64 -1.10 -8.35
N TRP A 59 -5.80 -1.22 -7.70
CA TRP A 59 -5.86 -1.42 -6.25
C TRP A 59 -5.32 -2.79 -5.85
N GLU A 60 -5.44 -3.79 -6.73
CA GLU A 60 -4.89 -5.13 -6.49
C GLU A 60 -3.37 -5.07 -6.37
N ARG A 61 -2.66 -4.46 -7.33
CA ARG A 61 -1.20 -4.28 -7.23
C ARG A 61 -0.83 -3.41 -6.02
N ALA A 62 -1.59 -2.36 -5.72
CA ALA A 62 -1.38 -1.55 -4.52
C ALA A 62 -1.52 -2.38 -3.22
N ALA A 63 -2.47 -3.31 -3.17
CA ALA A 63 -2.66 -4.21 -2.03
C ALA A 63 -1.48 -5.18 -1.88
N TYR A 64 -0.95 -5.74 -2.97
CA TYR A 64 0.27 -6.54 -2.91
C TYR A 64 1.47 -5.73 -2.39
N ASP A 65 1.64 -4.47 -2.83
CA ASP A 65 2.72 -3.63 -2.31
C ASP A 65 2.53 -3.27 -0.83
N THR A 66 1.28 -3.09 -0.40
CA THR A 66 0.92 -2.88 1.01
C THR A 66 1.28 -4.09 1.88
N ILE A 67 1.03 -5.31 1.38
CA ILE A 67 1.43 -6.55 2.09
C ILE A 67 2.96 -6.69 2.14
N GLU A 68 3.68 -6.30 1.07
CA GLU A 68 5.14 -6.26 1.08
C GLU A 68 5.70 -5.25 2.10
N PHE A 69 5.06 -4.08 2.22
CA PHE A 69 5.38 -3.10 3.26
C PHE A 69 5.10 -3.62 4.67
N ASP A 70 3.97 -4.31 4.91
CA ASP A 70 3.68 -4.96 6.18
C ASP A 70 4.73 -6.02 6.58
N LYS A 71 5.23 -6.79 5.61
CA LYS A 71 6.34 -7.73 5.83
C LYS A 71 7.64 -7.01 6.22
N ALA A 72 7.92 -5.83 5.66
CA ALA A 72 9.05 -5.01 6.07
C ALA A 72 8.88 -4.44 7.50
N ILE A 73 7.64 -4.08 7.88
CA ILE A 73 7.29 -3.69 9.26
C ILE A 73 7.53 -4.86 10.22
N GLU A 74 7.11 -6.08 9.88
CA GLU A 74 7.34 -7.27 10.70
C GLU A 74 8.84 -7.55 10.91
N VAL A 75 9.68 -7.36 9.87
CA VAL A 75 11.14 -7.41 10.01
C VAL A 75 11.63 -6.39 11.05
N ALA A 76 11.21 -5.12 10.92
CA ALA A 76 11.62 -4.06 11.83
C ALA A 76 11.13 -4.33 13.26
N LYS A 77 9.90 -4.83 13.42
CA LYS A 77 9.30 -5.18 14.70
C LYS A 77 10.06 -6.29 15.41
N ARG A 78 10.40 -7.37 14.70
CA ARG A 78 11.24 -8.46 15.24
C ARG A 78 12.64 -7.95 15.65
N PHE A 79 13.22 -7.02 14.89
CA PHE A 79 14.47 -6.38 15.27
C PHE A 79 14.33 -5.55 16.55
N ALA A 80 13.29 -4.73 16.64
CA ALA A 80 13.02 -3.90 17.82
C ALA A 80 12.74 -4.73 19.08
N GLU A 81 11.99 -5.82 18.98
CA GLU A 81 11.72 -6.75 20.08
C GLU A 81 12.99 -7.36 20.65
N ARG A 82 13.98 -7.69 19.80
CA ARG A 82 15.26 -8.25 20.26
C ARG A 82 16.16 -7.23 20.96
N ARG A 83 16.09 -5.96 20.59
CA ARG A 83 16.94 -4.91 21.17
C ARG A 83 16.33 -4.18 22.35
N GLY A 84 15.01 -3.98 22.34
CA GLY A 84 14.29 -3.21 23.37
C GLY A 84 14.54 -1.70 23.37
N ASP A 85 15.31 -1.18 22.42
CA ASP A 85 15.75 0.22 22.34
C ASP A 85 15.24 0.97 21.09
N THR A 86 14.40 0.33 20.29
CA THR A 86 14.03 0.81 18.95
C THR A 86 12.57 1.30 18.93
N LEU A 87 12.38 2.56 18.50
CA LEU A 87 11.07 3.12 18.16
C LEU A 87 10.74 2.84 16.69
N ILE A 88 9.55 2.30 16.44
CA ILE A 88 8.98 2.12 15.10
C ILE A 88 7.78 3.05 14.98
N ILE A 89 7.70 3.76 13.86
CA ILE A 89 6.55 4.57 13.48
C ILE A 89 6.13 4.16 12.08
N VAL A 90 4.84 3.91 11.89
CA VAL A 90 4.25 3.57 10.59
C VAL A 90 3.16 4.60 10.31
N THR A 91 3.27 5.25 9.15
CA THR A 91 2.28 6.23 8.67
C THR A 91 2.30 6.24 7.15
N ALA A 92 1.29 6.87 6.55
CA ALA A 92 1.34 7.31 5.16
C ALA A 92 1.68 8.81 5.10
N ASP A 93 2.12 9.27 3.94
CA ASP A 93 2.33 10.68 3.62
C ASP A 93 1.04 11.37 3.15
N HIS A 94 0.13 10.61 2.51
CA HIS A 94 -1.23 11.03 2.15
C HIS A 94 -2.15 9.80 1.92
N SER A 95 -3.42 10.06 1.56
CA SER A 95 -4.41 9.03 1.21
C SER A 95 -4.80 9.10 -0.28
N HIS A 96 -5.64 8.16 -0.71
CA HIS A 96 -6.30 8.08 -2.01
C HIS A 96 -7.80 7.81 -1.80
N SER A 97 -8.64 8.10 -2.79
CA SER A 97 -10.10 8.04 -2.65
C SER A 97 -10.71 6.64 -2.83
N ASN A 98 -9.95 5.58 -2.56
CA ASN A 98 -10.43 4.21 -2.74
C ASN A 98 -11.22 3.71 -1.54
N SER A 99 -12.30 2.99 -1.79
CA SER A 99 -13.14 2.37 -0.75
C SER A 99 -13.61 0.98 -1.17
N ILE A 100 -13.65 0.06 -0.22
CA ILE A 100 -14.25 -1.27 -0.40
C ILE A 100 -15.76 -1.13 -0.18
N THR A 101 -16.53 -1.35 -1.23
CA THR A 101 -17.99 -1.12 -1.25
C THR A 101 -18.81 -2.41 -1.20
N GLY A 102 -18.16 -3.57 -1.33
CA GLY A 102 -18.80 -4.87 -1.38
C GLY A 102 -17.87 -5.91 -2.03
N THR A 103 -18.46 -6.88 -2.72
CA THR A 103 -17.74 -7.85 -3.54
C THR A 103 -18.22 -7.81 -4.99
N TYR A 104 -17.42 -8.31 -5.91
CA TYR A 104 -17.78 -8.52 -7.32
C TYR A 104 -17.81 -10.02 -7.60
N TRP A 105 -18.90 -10.52 -8.21
CA TRP A 105 -19.07 -11.94 -8.52
C TRP A 105 -19.99 -12.16 -9.72
N GLU A 106 -19.51 -12.88 -10.74
CA GLU A 106 -20.22 -13.12 -12.00
C GLU A 106 -20.81 -14.53 -12.12
N GLY A 107 -20.69 -15.37 -11.09
CA GLY A 107 -21.04 -16.80 -11.16
C GLY A 107 -22.54 -17.11 -11.41
N ASP A 108 -23.42 -16.12 -11.32
CA ASP A 108 -24.85 -16.22 -11.66
C ASP A 108 -25.21 -15.59 -13.02
N GLY A 109 -24.20 -15.25 -13.84
CA GLY A 109 -24.37 -14.67 -15.17
C GLY A 109 -24.57 -13.16 -15.20
N ARG A 110 -24.56 -12.48 -14.04
CA ARG A 110 -24.53 -11.01 -13.98
C ARG A 110 -23.11 -10.49 -14.30
N SER A 111 -23.02 -9.24 -14.74
CA SER A 111 -21.75 -8.56 -15.05
C SER A 111 -21.87 -7.05 -14.85
N GLY A 112 -20.75 -6.32 -14.88
CA GLY A 112 -20.76 -4.88 -14.69
C GLY A 112 -21.33 -4.49 -13.32
N ARG A 113 -22.10 -3.41 -13.24
CA ARG A 113 -22.69 -2.97 -11.96
C ARG A 113 -23.56 -4.04 -11.30
N GLU A 114 -24.28 -4.85 -12.07
CA GLU A 114 -25.15 -5.91 -11.55
C GLU A 114 -24.38 -7.07 -10.89
N ALA A 115 -23.08 -7.20 -11.16
CA ALA A 115 -22.21 -8.18 -10.50
C ALA A 115 -21.58 -7.64 -9.20
N VAL A 116 -21.69 -6.33 -8.91
CA VAL A 116 -21.37 -5.77 -7.60
C VAL A 116 -22.45 -6.16 -6.60
N ARG A 117 -22.07 -6.89 -5.57
CA ARG A 117 -22.97 -7.49 -4.59
C ARG A 117 -23.07 -6.63 -3.34
N LEU A 118 -24.29 -6.49 -2.84
CA LEU A 118 -24.62 -5.62 -1.72
C LEU A 118 -25.15 -6.43 -0.53
N TYR A 119 -24.85 -5.96 0.68
CA TYR A 119 -25.36 -6.52 1.94
C TYR A 119 -25.18 -8.05 2.03
N ALA A 120 -26.27 -8.79 2.25
CA ALA A 120 -26.24 -10.25 2.40
C ALA A 120 -25.76 -10.98 1.13
N GLU A 121 -25.96 -10.40 -0.06
CA GLU A 121 -25.52 -11.01 -1.33
C GLU A 121 -24.01 -10.86 -1.56
N ALA A 122 -23.35 -9.94 -0.83
CA ALA A 122 -21.90 -9.72 -0.94
C ALA A 122 -21.11 -10.99 -0.66
N GLY A 123 -21.47 -11.76 0.37
CA GLY A 123 -20.66 -12.91 0.80
C GLY A 123 -19.20 -12.51 1.10
N PHE A 124 -18.36 -13.52 1.31
CA PHE A 124 -16.92 -13.31 1.54
C PHE A 124 -16.12 -13.45 0.25
N PRO A 125 -15.07 -12.65 0.04
CA PRO A 125 -14.19 -12.86 -1.10
C PRO A 125 -13.45 -14.20 -1.00
N THR A 126 -13.07 -14.76 -2.14
CA THR A 126 -12.51 -16.13 -2.26
C THR A 126 -10.99 -16.12 -2.45
N TYR A 127 -10.29 -15.14 -1.88
CA TYR A 127 -8.83 -15.14 -1.86
C TYR A 127 -8.32 -16.28 -0.99
N THR A 128 -7.39 -17.06 -1.53
CA THR A 128 -6.64 -18.08 -0.80
C THR A 128 -5.18 -17.68 -0.74
N HIS A 129 -4.49 -18.20 0.25
CA HIS A 129 -3.04 -18.16 0.32
C HIS A 129 -2.53 -19.54 0.75
N GLY A 130 -1.34 -19.91 0.30
CA GLY A 130 -0.60 -21.04 0.84
C GLY A 130 -0.33 -20.94 2.35
N GLN A 131 0.19 -22.00 2.97
CA GLN A 131 0.46 -21.96 4.41
C GLN A 131 1.41 -20.82 4.81
N SER A 132 1.18 -20.23 5.98
CA SER A 132 2.04 -19.19 6.56
C SER A 132 3.48 -19.70 6.66
N GLY A 133 4.41 -18.99 6.04
CA GLY A 133 5.83 -19.30 6.07
C GLY A 133 6.55 -18.42 7.09
N ARG A 134 7.44 -17.56 6.59
CA ARG A 134 8.27 -16.65 7.39
C ARG A 134 7.46 -15.57 8.12
N PHE A 135 6.30 -15.21 7.58
CA PHE A 135 5.50 -14.05 8.00
C PHE A 135 4.11 -14.48 8.48
N PRO A 136 3.48 -13.70 9.39
CA PRO A 136 2.14 -13.99 9.87
C PRO A 136 1.06 -13.76 8.80
N ILE A 137 1.29 -12.81 7.89
CA ILE A 137 0.44 -12.49 6.75
C ILE A 137 1.17 -12.91 5.47
N GLU A 138 0.48 -13.69 4.64
CA GLU A 138 0.97 -14.10 3.32
C GLU A 138 0.22 -13.40 2.19
N PHE A 139 0.87 -13.34 1.03
CA PHE A 139 0.24 -12.85 -0.18
C PHE A 139 -0.88 -13.79 -0.62
N PRO A 140 -1.99 -13.28 -1.16
CA PRO A 140 -2.92 -14.11 -1.91
C PRO A 140 -2.21 -14.82 -3.07
N ASP A 141 -2.61 -16.05 -3.36
CA ASP A 141 -2.01 -16.85 -4.44
C ASP A 141 -2.22 -16.20 -5.81
N THR A 142 -3.33 -15.49 -5.97
CA THR A 142 -3.71 -14.75 -7.18
C THR A 142 -4.60 -13.55 -6.85
N PRO A 143 -4.45 -12.40 -7.54
CA PRO A 143 -5.41 -11.30 -7.48
C PRO A 143 -6.74 -11.65 -8.20
N GLU A 144 -6.69 -12.56 -9.17
CA GLU A 144 -7.84 -12.97 -9.97
C GLU A 144 -8.55 -14.16 -9.31
N VAL A 145 -9.64 -13.85 -8.60
CA VAL A 145 -10.47 -14.84 -7.87
C VAL A 145 -11.93 -14.73 -8.30
N GLU A 146 -12.71 -15.79 -8.05
CA GLU A 146 -14.13 -15.86 -8.44
C GLU A 146 -14.99 -14.76 -7.82
N ARG A 147 -14.87 -14.56 -6.50
CA ARG A 147 -15.55 -13.49 -5.76
C ARG A 147 -14.48 -12.58 -5.16
N LYS A 148 -14.34 -11.39 -5.70
CA LYS A 148 -13.30 -10.42 -5.34
C LYS A 148 -13.87 -9.23 -4.57
N LEU A 149 -13.00 -8.43 -3.97
CA LEU A 149 -13.45 -7.15 -3.39
C LEU A 149 -13.90 -6.21 -4.50
N ALA A 150 -14.97 -5.46 -4.25
CA ALA A 150 -15.41 -4.37 -5.13
C ALA A 150 -14.87 -3.05 -4.59
N VAL A 151 -13.78 -2.58 -5.18
CA VAL A 151 -13.14 -1.30 -4.85
C VAL A 151 -13.57 -0.22 -5.83
N HIS A 152 -14.02 0.92 -5.28
CA HIS A 152 -14.37 2.12 -6.04
C HIS A 152 -13.49 3.28 -5.63
N PHE A 153 -13.30 4.22 -6.56
CA PHE A 153 -12.54 5.44 -6.37
C PHE A 153 -13.49 6.64 -6.41
N GLY A 154 -13.27 7.65 -5.58
CA GLY A 154 -14.07 8.89 -5.57
C GLY A 154 -13.56 9.98 -6.53
N ASN A 155 -12.24 10.04 -6.77
CA ASN A 155 -11.57 11.02 -7.62
C ASN A 155 -10.80 10.35 -8.78
N HIS A 156 -11.46 10.19 -9.92
CA HIS A 156 -10.88 9.47 -11.05
C HIS A 156 -11.18 10.17 -12.38
N PRO A 157 -10.29 10.05 -13.39
CA PRO A 157 -10.66 10.29 -14.79
C PRO A 157 -11.71 9.32 -15.31
N ASP A 158 -12.16 9.52 -16.56
CA ASP A 158 -12.90 8.49 -17.29
C ASP A 158 -12.08 7.21 -17.37
N PHE A 159 -12.66 6.06 -16.99
CA PHE A 159 -11.96 4.77 -17.09
C PHE A 159 -12.93 3.60 -17.26
N TYR A 160 -12.39 2.45 -17.66
CA TYR A 160 -13.14 1.19 -17.69
C TYR A 160 -12.80 0.30 -16.49
N ASN A 161 -13.81 -0.34 -15.88
CA ASN A 161 -13.63 -1.32 -14.82
C ASN A 161 -14.57 -2.52 -15.04
N ASP A 162 -14.00 -3.64 -15.48
CA ASP A 162 -14.68 -4.95 -15.51
C ASP A 162 -14.30 -5.83 -14.32
N TYR A 163 -13.58 -5.26 -13.35
CA TYR A 163 -13.08 -5.93 -12.15
C TYR A 163 -12.16 -7.12 -12.43
N HIS A 164 -11.68 -7.34 -13.66
CA HIS A 164 -10.65 -8.35 -13.91
C HIS A 164 -9.26 -7.76 -13.72
N PHE A 165 -8.36 -8.55 -13.11
CA PHE A 165 -7.00 -8.14 -12.88
C PHE A 165 -6.24 -8.04 -14.21
N PRO A 166 -5.69 -6.86 -14.57
CA PRO A 166 -4.95 -6.70 -15.82
C PRO A 166 -3.58 -7.39 -15.70
N GLU A 167 -3.24 -8.23 -16.68
CA GLU A 167 -1.97 -8.97 -16.71
C GLU A 167 -0.75 -8.04 -16.63
N GLU A 168 -0.85 -6.85 -17.21
CA GLU A 168 0.17 -5.81 -17.23
C GLU A 168 -0.38 -4.51 -16.61
N PRO A 169 0.46 -3.74 -15.88
CA PRO A 169 0.07 -2.41 -15.42
C PRO A 169 -0.43 -1.55 -16.58
N THR A 170 -1.68 -1.11 -16.50
CA THR A 170 -2.38 -0.45 -17.61
C THR A 170 -2.95 0.90 -17.15
N SER A 171 -2.61 1.97 -17.87
CA SER A 171 -3.14 3.30 -17.59
C SER A 171 -4.67 3.32 -17.72
N PRO A 172 -5.41 4.02 -16.83
CA PRO A 172 -6.86 4.14 -16.91
C PRO A 172 -7.32 4.95 -18.14
N THR A 173 -6.44 5.80 -18.66
CA THR A 173 -6.69 6.68 -19.81
C THR A 173 -5.65 6.53 -20.91
N ILE A 174 -6.02 6.95 -22.12
CA ILE A 174 -5.14 7.13 -23.27
C ILE A 174 -5.37 8.50 -23.88
N ARG A 175 -4.34 9.02 -24.56
CA ARG A 175 -4.45 10.26 -25.34
C ARG A 175 -4.76 9.94 -26.80
N THR A 176 -5.84 10.51 -27.31
CA THR A 176 -6.26 10.36 -28.70
C THR A 176 -5.41 11.25 -29.64
N SER A 177 -5.49 10.98 -30.94
CA SER A 177 -4.79 11.77 -31.97
C SER A 177 -5.23 13.25 -32.02
N ASP A 178 -6.47 13.55 -31.66
CA ASP A 178 -6.97 14.93 -31.50
C ASP A 178 -6.62 15.55 -30.12
N GLY A 179 -5.78 14.87 -29.34
CA GLY A 179 -5.18 15.39 -28.11
C GLY A 179 -6.06 15.29 -26.87
N LYS A 180 -7.22 14.62 -26.95
CA LYS A 180 -8.14 14.40 -25.82
C LYS A 180 -7.69 13.21 -24.97
N THR A 181 -7.96 13.27 -23.69
CA THR A 181 -7.83 12.12 -22.78
C THR A 181 -9.16 11.38 -22.74
N VAL A 182 -9.13 10.06 -22.96
CA VAL A 182 -10.32 9.19 -22.92
C VAL A 182 -10.01 7.91 -22.15
N ALA A 183 -11.05 7.23 -21.66
CA ALA A 183 -10.91 5.92 -21.00
C ALA A 183 -10.18 4.90 -21.90
N ASN A 184 -9.21 4.19 -21.32
CA ASN A 184 -8.40 3.21 -22.02
C ASN A 184 -9.14 1.86 -22.15
N PRO A 185 -9.57 1.42 -23.36
CA PRO A 185 -10.26 0.15 -23.53
C PRO A 185 -9.38 -1.07 -23.22
N ASN A 186 -8.04 -0.94 -23.28
CA ASN A 186 -7.12 -2.02 -22.95
C ASN A 186 -7.10 -2.38 -21.46
N ARG A 187 -7.80 -1.60 -20.62
CA ARG A 187 -8.02 -1.96 -19.22
C ARG A 187 -9.03 -3.10 -19.06
N LEU A 188 -9.91 -3.30 -20.05
CA LEU A 188 -10.83 -4.42 -20.08
C LEU A 188 -10.11 -5.70 -20.47
N LYS A 189 -10.54 -6.83 -19.92
CA LYS A 189 -10.16 -8.17 -20.36
C LYS A 189 -10.48 -8.39 -21.84
N ASN A 190 -11.57 -7.82 -22.33
CA ASN A 190 -11.92 -7.77 -23.76
C ASN A 190 -12.17 -6.32 -24.22
N PRO A 191 -11.16 -5.65 -24.82
CA PRO A 191 -11.29 -4.26 -25.28
C PRO A 191 -12.37 -4.03 -26.36
N ASP A 192 -12.71 -5.10 -27.08
CA ASP A 192 -13.68 -5.12 -28.18
C ASP A 192 -15.07 -5.61 -27.75
N ASP A 193 -15.32 -5.75 -26.43
CA ASP A 193 -16.64 -6.16 -25.93
C ASP A 193 -17.73 -5.19 -26.45
N PRO A 194 -18.76 -5.68 -27.18
CA PRO A 194 -19.83 -4.84 -27.68
C PRO A 194 -20.64 -4.17 -26.56
N ASN A 195 -20.60 -4.71 -25.34
CA ASN A 195 -21.25 -4.20 -24.14
C ASN A 195 -20.30 -3.41 -23.22
N LYS A 196 -19.09 -3.04 -23.67
CA LYS A 196 -18.09 -2.35 -22.84
C LYS A 196 -18.58 -1.09 -22.13
N GLY A 197 -19.62 -0.45 -22.66
CA GLY A 197 -20.27 0.69 -22.01
C GLY A 197 -20.80 0.38 -20.60
N ARG A 198 -21.05 -0.89 -20.25
CA ARG A 198 -21.46 -1.31 -18.89
C ARG A 198 -20.32 -1.21 -17.86
N PHE A 199 -19.08 -1.17 -18.33
CA PHE A 199 -17.87 -1.05 -17.50
C PHE A 199 -17.32 0.37 -17.47
N PHE A 200 -17.93 1.30 -18.22
CA PHE A 200 -17.49 2.69 -18.28
C PHE A 200 -17.86 3.42 -16.98
N ASN A 201 -16.86 4.06 -16.37
CA ASN A 201 -17.01 4.89 -15.20
C ASN A 201 -16.69 6.35 -15.59
N PRO A 202 -17.71 7.24 -15.62
CA PRO A 202 -17.50 8.64 -15.95
C PRO A 202 -16.70 9.34 -14.83
N GLY A 203 -15.66 10.05 -15.21
CA GLY A 203 -14.72 10.71 -14.32
C GLY A 203 -15.32 11.88 -13.55
N THR A 204 -14.72 12.17 -12.40
CA THR A 204 -15.02 13.32 -11.55
C THR A 204 -13.96 14.43 -11.67
N ILE A 205 -12.84 14.15 -12.33
CA ILE A 205 -11.72 15.08 -12.52
C ILE A 205 -11.17 15.01 -13.96
N ALA A 206 -10.64 16.14 -14.45
CA ALA A 206 -9.97 16.24 -15.74
C ALA A 206 -8.46 15.96 -15.59
N SER A 207 -8.11 14.68 -15.42
CA SER A 207 -6.74 14.18 -15.25
C SER A 207 -6.51 12.96 -16.15
N ASP A 208 -5.26 12.49 -16.27
CA ASP A 208 -4.95 11.21 -16.92
C ASP A 208 -4.91 10.05 -15.89
N LEU A 209 -4.78 10.37 -14.61
CA LEU A 209 -4.67 9.45 -13.47
C LEU A 209 -5.56 9.92 -12.29
N GLY A 210 -5.85 9.03 -11.35
CA GLY A 210 -6.36 9.40 -10.02
C GLY A 210 -5.38 10.30 -9.28
N VAL A 211 -5.84 11.00 -8.24
CA VAL A 211 -5.00 11.93 -7.46
C VAL A 211 -5.18 11.68 -5.96
N HIS A 212 -4.30 12.26 -5.14
CA HIS A 212 -4.34 12.08 -3.69
C HIS A 212 -5.61 12.67 -3.08
N THR A 213 -5.92 12.26 -1.85
CA THR A 213 -6.96 12.89 -1.02
C THR A 213 -6.36 13.50 0.24
N ALA A 214 -7.16 14.36 0.88
CA ALA A 214 -6.81 15.04 2.12
C ALA A 214 -7.34 14.32 3.37
N ASP A 215 -7.73 13.04 3.24
CA ASP A 215 -8.19 12.24 4.36
C ASP A 215 -7.05 12.07 5.38
N ASP A 216 -7.41 12.06 6.66
CA ASP A 216 -6.46 11.74 7.73
C ASP A 216 -5.86 10.34 7.50
N VAL A 217 -4.54 10.23 7.68
CA VAL A 217 -3.81 8.97 7.57
C VAL A 217 -3.61 8.33 8.94
N THR A 218 -3.47 7.01 8.95
CA THR A 218 -3.22 6.29 10.20
C THR A 218 -1.77 6.46 10.64
N LEU A 219 -1.58 6.73 11.93
CA LEU A 219 -0.27 6.81 12.59
C LEU A 219 -0.20 5.74 13.68
N MET A 220 0.72 4.79 13.52
CA MET A 220 0.99 3.73 14.49
C MET A 220 2.40 3.88 15.04
N ALA A 221 2.61 3.57 16.32
CA ALA A 221 3.92 3.58 16.94
C ALA A 221 4.12 2.39 17.90
N TYR A 222 5.34 1.88 17.96
CA TYR A 222 5.75 0.75 18.80
C TYR A 222 7.15 0.98 19.39
N GLY A 223 7.36 0.54 20.63
CA GLY A 223 8.66 0.64 21.31
C GLY A 223 8.83 1.91 22.16
N PRO A 224 10.05 2.17 22.67
CA PRO A 224 10.32 3.30 23.53
C PRO A 224 9.96 4.65 22.88
N GLY A 225 9.13 5.45 23.55
CA GLY A 225 8.70 6.75 23.01
C GLY A 225 7.38 6.71 22.22
N ALA A 226 6.80 5.52 21.97
CA ALA A 226 5.52 5.38 21.28
C ALA A 226 4.37 6.18 21.95
N GLN A 227 4.45 6.43 23.26
CA GLN A 227 3.47 7.23 23.99
C GLN A 227 3.35 8.69 23.54
N TYR A 228 4.29 9.19 22.72
CA TYR A 228 4.23 10.51 22.10
C TYR A 228 3.33 10.56 20.86
N PHE A 229 2.95 9.41 20.29
CA PHE A 229 2.17 9.31 19.06
C PHE A 229 0.75 8.84 19.39
N LYS A 230 -0.15 9.79 19.68
CA LYS A 230 -1.52 9.50 20.09
C LYS A 230 -2.48 10.63 19.76
N GLY A 231 -3.76 10.29 19.57
CA GLY A 231 -4.78 11.24 19.16
C GLY A 231 -4.56 11.70 17.71
N THR A 232 -5.13 12.86 17.38
CA THR A 232 -4.92 13.51 16.08
C THR A 232 -3.67 14.38 16.14
N MET A 233 -2.78 14.25 15.16
CA MET A 233 -1.51 14.96 15.08
C MET A 233 -1.32 15.55 13.69
N ASN A 234 -0.72 16.73 13.59
CA ASN A 234 -0.25 17.21 12.30
C ASN A 234 0.97 16.40 11.89
N ASN A 235 1.16 16.18 10.58
CA ASN A 235 2.35 15.48 10.08
C ASN A 235 3.66 16.17 10.52
N THR A 236 3.65 17.51 10.69
CA THR A 236 4.79 18.27 11.22
C THR A 236 5.14 17.92 12.67
N ASP A 237 4.16 17.51 13.47
CA ASP A 237 4.35 17.18 14.89
C ASP A 237 4.97 15.77 15.06
N VAL A 238 4.83 14.89 14.06
CA VAL A 238 5.42 13.54 14.06
C VAL A 238 6.94 13.64 14.16
N PHE A 239 7.57 14.53 13.39
CA PHE A 239 9.02 14.78 13.46
C PHE A 239 9.47 15.27 14.83
N ILE A 240 8.69 16.17 15.46
CA ILE A 240 9.01 16.68 16.79
C ILE A 240 8.93 15.55 17.83
N ALA A 241 7.92 14.69 17.73
CA ALA A 241 7.76 13.52 18.58
C ALA A 241 8.91 12.51 18.41
N MET A 242 9.35 12.26 17.17
CA MET A 242 10.51 11.42 16.85
C MET A 242 11.79 11.94 17.51
N ALA A 243 12.07 13.23 17.34
CA ALA A 243 13.24 13.86 17.92
C ALA A 243 13.22 13.77 19.45
N ARG A 244 12.07 14.03 20.07
CA ARG A 244 11.88 13.89 21.51
C ARG A 244 12.12 12.45 22.00
N ALA A 245 11.64 11.46 21.26
CA ALA A 245 11.89 10.05 21.59
C ALA A 245 13.38 9.68 21.47
N GLY A 246 14.08 10.25 20.49
CA GLY A 246 15.53 10.13 20.32
C GLY A 246 16.37 10.95 21.31
N GLY A 247 15.74 11.66 22.26
CA GLY A 247 16.44 12.47 23.26
C GLY A 247 16.93 13.83 22.75
N PHE A 248 16.47 14.27 21.58
CA PHE A 248 16.79 15.59 21.02
C PHE A 248 15.77 16.64 21.51
N ASP A 249 16.26 17.74 22.07
CA ASP A 249 15.44 18.91 22.40
C ASP A 249 15.47 19.92 21.25
N LEU A 250 14.50 19.81 20.35
CA LEU A 250 14.39 20.72 19.19
C LEU A 250 13.76 22.08 19.55
N LEU A 251 13.13 22.20 20.72
CA LEU A 251 12.37 23.39 21.11
C LEU A 251 13.02 24.17 22.25
N GLY A 252 14.21 23.75 22.71
CA GLY A 252 14.98 24.41 23.77
C GLY A 252 14.25 24.48 25.11
N ARG A 253 13.32 23.55 25.38
CA ARG A 253 12.56 23.55 26.63
C ARG A 253 13.38 22.84 27.72
N ALA A 254 14.15 23.64 28.46
CA ALA A 254 14.87 23.22 29.66
C ALA A 254 13.95 22.41 30.60
N GLY A 255 14.25 21.12 30.81
CA GLY A 255 13.60 20.30 31.86
C GLY A 255 13.10 18.90 31.48
N SER A 256 13.36 18.39 30.26
CA SER A 256 13.03 16.99 29.95
C SER A 256 13.81 16.02 30.85
N PRO A 257 13.18 14.98 31.45
CA PRO A 257 13.88 14.04 32.32
C PRO A 257 15.03 13.37 31.56
N LYS A 258 16.22 13.36 32.16
CA LYS A 258 17.34 12.55 31.64
C LYS A 258 16.86 11.09 31.57
N THR A 259 17.11 10.45 30.43
CA THR A 259 16.93 9.01 30.25
C THR A 259 17.55 8.25 31.43
N PRO A 260 16.90 7.23 31.99
CA PRO A 260 17.53 6.41 33.02
C PRO A 260 18.77 5.76 32.42
N SER A 261 19.92 5.93 33.05
CA SER A 261 21.11 5.15 32.72
C SER A 261 20.75 3.67 32.89
N VAL A 262 20.80 2.90 31.80
CA VAL A 262 20.77 1.44 31.90
C VAL A 262 22.08 1.04 32.55
N GLY A 263 22.06 0.89 33.88
CA GLY A 263 23.20 0.44 34.67
C GLY A 263 23.60 -0.94 34.20
N GLY A 264 24.87 -1.10 33.81
CA GLY A 264 25.46 -2.38 33.49
C GLY A 264 25.32 -3.34 34.67
N ALA A 265 24.71 -4.48 34.42
CA ALA A 265 24.85 -5.64 35.30
C ALA A 265 26.30 -6.13 35.17
N ARG A 266 27.02 -6.09 36.28
CA ARG A 266 28.20 -6.90 36.53
C ARG A 266 27.78 -8.35 36.77
#